data_AF-A0A970CV41-F1
#
_entry.id   AF-A0A970CV41-F1
#
_cell.length_a   1.000
_cell.length_b   1.000
_cell.length_c   1.000
_cell.angle_alpha   90.00
_cell.angle_beta   90.00
_cell.angle_gamma   90.00
#
_symmetry.space_group_name_H-M   'P 1'
#
loop_
_entity.id
_entity.type
_entity.pdbx_description
1 polymer ?
#
loop_
_entity_poly.entity_id
_entity_poly.type
_entity_poly.pdbx_seq_one_letter_code
_entity_poly.pdbx_strand_id
1 'polypeptide(L)' 'MKFAMRKPSLKKRISARTSLKRQMVHRAGLKMPRGYGWVRNPKKYVYNKAYNKTSFDIFKLLKKLFK' A
#
# COMPACT_ATOMS: atom_id res chain seq x y z
N MET A 1 -0.12 -8.55 14.77
CA MET A 1 -0.29 -7.22 14.13
C MET A 1 0.16 -6.16 15.14
N LYS A 2 0.83 -5.08 14.72
CA LYS A 2 1.16 -3.95 15.61
C LYS A 2 0.13 -2.84 15.41
N PHE A 3 -0.53 -2.42 16.48
CA PHE A 3 -1.49 -1.31 16.48
C PHE A 3 -0.73 -0.02 16.76
N ALA A 4 -0.19 0.62 15.72
CA ALA A 4 0.59 1.83 15.87
C ALA A 4 0.98 2.44 14.52
N MET A 5 1.92 3.38 14.58
CA MET A 5 2.67 3.90 13.46
C MET A 5 3.31 2.79 12.60
N ARG A 6 3.17 2.90 11.28
CA ARG A 6 3.95 2.10 10.33
C ARG A 6 5.40 2.56 10.32
N LYS A 7 6.35 1.61 10.40
CA LYS A 7 7.78 1.91 10.24
C LYS A 7 8.00 2.63 8.90
N PRO A 8 8.52 3.86 8.91
CA PRO A 8 8.80 4.58 7.70
C PRO A 8 10.08 4.01 7.06
N SER A 9 10.10 3.92 5.74
CA SER A 9 11.30 3.51 5.00
C SER A 9 11.33 4.18 3.64
N LEU A 10 12.31 5.07 3.42
CA LEU A 10 12.46 5.82 2.16
C LEU A 10 12.82 4.89 0.99
N LYS A 11 13.77 3.96 1.20
CA LYS A 11 14.18 2.97 0.18
C LYS A 11 12.99 2.19 -0.40
N LYS A 12 12.12 1.65 0.45
CA LYS A 12 10.93 0.90 -0.01
C LYS A 12 9.92 1.79 -0.72
N ARG A 13 9.78 3.06 -0.32
CA ARG A 13 8.88 4.01 -1.01
C ARG A 13 9.36 4.31 -2.42
N ILE A 14 10.65 4.61 -2.58
CA ILE A 14 11.25 4.88 -3.90
C ILE A 14 11.12 3.64 -4.79
N SER A 15 11.53 2.47 -4.29
CA SER A 15 11.41 1.20 -5.01
C SER A 15 9.96 0.89 -5.43
N ALA A 16 8.98 1.13 -4.56
CA ALA A 16 7.56 0.94 -4.89
C ALA A 16 7.02 1.97 -5.90
N ARG A 17 7.69 3.10 -6.12
CA ARG A 17 7.33 4.09 -7.15
C ARG A 17 7.98 3.81 -8.50
N THR A 18 9.24 3.35 -8.49
CA THR A 18 10.02 3.11 -9.71
C THR A 18 9.89 1.68 -10.26
N SER A 19 9.28 0.76 -9.51
CA SER A 19 9.10 -0.63 -9.94
C SER A 19 8.45 -0.77 -11.32
N LEU A 20 9.06 -1.57 -12.20
CA LEU A 20 8.56 -1.89 -13.54
C LEU A 20 7.12 -2.44 -13.51
N LYS A 21 6.79 -3.29 -12.53
CA LYS A 21 5.43 -3.82 -12.35
C LYS A 21 4.41 -2.70 -12.14
N ARG A 22 4.76 -1.68 -11.36
CA ARG A 22 3.89 -0.51 -11.16
C ARG A 22 3.75 0.27 -12.46
N GLN A 23 4.84 0.50 -13.18
CA GLN A 23 4.82 1.23 -14.43
C GLN A 23 3.93 0.53 -15.46
N MET A 24 4.05 -0.78 -15.63
CA MET A 24 3.17 -1.57 -16.50
C MET A 24 1.70 -1.43 -16.10
N VAL A 25 1.37 -1.62 -14.81
CA VAL A 25 -0.04 -1.54 -14.36
C VAL A 25 -0.65 -0.15 -14.57
N HIS A 26 0.12 0.92 -14.38
CA HIS A 26 -0.40 2.29 -14.51
C HIS A 26 -0.29 2.87 -15.92
N ARG A 27 0.69 2.46 -16.73
CA ARG A 27 0.90 2.97 -18.09
C ARG A 27 0.24 2.09 -19.15
N ALA A 28 0.32 0.76 -19.02
CA ALA A 28 -0.23 -0.18 -19.99
C ALA A 28 -1.69 -0.60 -19.68
N GLY A 29 -2.32 -0.03 -18.64
CA GLY A 29 -3.74 -0.27 -18.36
C GLY A 29 -4.07 -1.67 -17.81
N LEU A 30 -3.07 -2.50 -17.49
CA LEU A 30 -3.22 -3.86 -16.94
C LEU A 30 -3.67 -3.86 -15.47
N LYS A 31 -4.65 -3.04 -15.13
CA LYS A 31 -5.12 -2.85 -13.77
C LYS A 31 -6.11 -3.94 -13.40
N MET A 32 -5.81 -4.64 -12.32
CA MET A 32 -6.72 -5.65 -11.80
C MET A 32 -8.00 -5.01 -11.23
N PRO A 33 -9.18 -5.59 -11.48
CA PRO A 33 -10.43 -5.13 -10.90
C PRO A 33 -10.40 -5.11 -9.37
N ARG A 34 -11.15 -4.19 -8.75
CA ARG A 34 -11.30 -4.15 -7.29
C ARG A 34 -11.98 -5.45 -6.82
N GLY A 35 -11.45 -6.07 -5.77
CA GLY A 35 -12.04 -7.29 -5.17
C GLY A 35 -11.34 -8.60 -5.53
N TYR A 36 -10.56 -8.65 -6.62
CA TYR A 36 -9.81 -9.86 -7.03
C TYR A 36 -8.78 -10.37 -6.00
N GLY A 37 -8.48 -9.58 -4.96
CA GLY A 37 -7.65 -10.03 -3.84
C GLY A 37 -8.26 -11.23 -3.09
N TRP A 38 -9.59 -11.34 -3.04
CA TRP A 38 -10.28 -12.49 -2.45
C TRP A 38 -10.06 -13.77 -3.24
N VAL A 39 -10.11 -13.69 -4.58
CA VAL A 39 -9.95 -14.85 -5.48
C VAL A 39 -8.51 -15.33 -5.48
N ARG A 40 -7.53 -14.41 -5.49
CA ARG A 40 -6.11 -14.77 -5.59
C ARG A 40 -5.51 -15.26 -4.27
N ASN A 41 -5.76 -14.55 -3.18
CA ASN A 41 -5.24 -14.92 -1.86
C ASN A 41 -6.07 -14.26 -0.75
N PRO A 42 -7.14 -14.92 -0.28
CA PRO A 42 -8.08 -14.34 0.67
C PRO A 42 -7.42 -14.07 2.03
N LYS A 43 -6.59 -14.98 2.53
CA LYS A 43 -5.88 -14.83 3.82
C LYS A 43 -5.00 -13.58 3.84
N LYS A 44 -4.20 -13.39 2.79
CA LYS A 44 -3.33 -12.21 2.65
C LYS A 44 -4.14 -10.93 2.47
N TYR A 45 -5.24 -10.98 1.74
CA TYR A 45 -6.12 -9.84 1.55
C TYR A 45 -6.73 -9.36 2.87
N VAL A 46 -7.28 -10.27 3.68
CA VAL A 46 -7.84 -9.97 5.00
C VAL A 46 -6.77 -9.39 5.93
N TYR A 47 -5.60 -10.04 6.00
CA TYR A 47 -4.48 -9.55 6.82
C TYR A 47 -4.08 -8.12 6.45
N ASN A 48 -3.89 -7.84 5.16
CA ASN A 48 -3.52 -6.50 4.69
C ASN A 48 -4.63 -5.47 4.91
N LYS A 49 -5.90 -5.87 4.82
CA LYS A 49 -7.04 -4.99 5.07
C LYS A 49 -7.11 -4.59 6.54
N ALA A 50 -6.96 -5.54 7.46
CA ALA A 50 -6.86 -5.30 8.89
C ALA A 50 -5.63 -4.42 9.22
N TYR A 51 -4.43 -4.81 8.77
CA TYR A 51 -3.20 -4.03 8.97
C TYR A 51 -3.31 -2.59 8.46
N ASN A 52 -3.95 -2.38 7.29
CA ASN A 52 -4.10 -1.03 6.75
C ASN A 52 -5.09 -0.16 7.55
N LYS A 53 -6.09 -0.76 8.20
CA LYS A 53 -7.06 -0.06 9.05
C LYS A 53 -6.47 0.26 10.43
N THR A 54 -5.67 -0.64 10.98
CA THR A 54 -5.16 -0.55 12.35
C THR A 54 -3.83 0.21 12.48
N SER A 55 -3.21 0.61 11.37
CA SER A 55 -1.90 1.28 11.39
C SER A 55 -1.90 2.58 10.56
N PHE A 56 -1.34 3.64 11.11
CA PHE A 56 -1.28 4.98 10.51
C PHE A 56 0.13 5.33 9.99
N ASP A 57 0.21 6.24 9.01
CA ASP A 57 1.47 6.67 8.40
C ASP A 57 1.80 8.11 8.84
N ILE A 58 2.96 8.32 9.48
CA ILE A 58 3.38 9.66 9.92
C ILE A 58 3.56 10.61 8.74
N PHE A 59 4.04 10.14 7.59
CA PHE A 59 4.19 11.04 6.44
C PHE A 59 2.84 11.55 5.92
N LYS A 60 1.76 10.80 6.16
CA LYS A 60 0.40 11.25 5.83
C LYS A 60 -0.07 12.34 6.80
N LEU A 61 0.28 12.24 8.09
CA LEU A 61 0.01 13.26 9.09
C LEU A 61 0.85 14.52 8.85
N LEU A 62 2.15 14.38 8.61
CA LEU A 62 3.05 15.48 8.25
C LEU A 62 2.52 16.23 7.02
N LYS A 63 2.15 15.51 5.95
CA LYS A 63 1.56 16.14 4.76
C LYS A 63 0.26 16.91 5.05
N LYS A 64 -0.52 16.49 6.05
CA LYS A 64 -1.75 17.20 6.46
C LYS A 64 -1.45 18.46 7.26
N LEU A 65 -0.35 18.48 8.01
CA LEU A 65 0.11 19.61 8.83
C LEU A 65 0.77 20.72 8.01
N PHE A 66 1.48 20.37 6.93
CA PHE A 66 2.18 21.32 6.05
C PHE A 66 1.41 21.59 4.74
N LYS A 67 0.07 21.44 4.77
CA LYS A 67 -0.79 21.81 3.63
C LYS A 67 -1.50 23.12 3.94
#